data_AF-A0A434BUA3-F1
#
_entry.id   AF-A0A434BUA3-F1
#
_cell.length_a   1.000
_cell.length_b   1.000
_cell.length_c   1.000
_cell.angle_alpha   90.00
_cell.angle_beta   90.00
_cell.angle_gamma   90.00
#
_symmetry.space_group_name_H-M   'P 1'
#
loop_
_entity.id
_entity.type
_entity.pdbx_description
1 polymer ?
#
loop_
_entity_poly.entity_id
_entity_poly.type
_entity_poly.pdbx_seq_one_letter_code
_entity_poly.pdbx_strand_id
1 'polypeptide(L)'
;MVAVQDSGVEPRLNSRIEKFRDLSPADRLATVGDAARLGQADRDALRGGVLPLDLANGMIENVVGTFEIPLGVATNFTINGRDYLIPMAVEEPSVVAAASYMARIARGCGGFETSSTAPIMRAQVQVLGLSDPHGARARLLSARDQIIAAANEKDRVLIGLGGGCREIEVQVFEETQVGPMVVLHLLVDVRDAMGANTVNTMAEAVA
;
A
#
# COMPACT_ATOMS: atom_id res chain seq x y z
N MET A 1 24.54 -46.38 1.56
CA MET A 1 23.84 -45.39 2.41
C MET A 1 24.11 -44.03 1.78
N VAL A 2 23.22 -43.58 0.89
CA VAL A 2 23.39 -42.30 0.20
C VAL A 2 22.74 -41.24 1.08
N ALA A 3 23.58 -40.33 1.59
CA ALA A 3 23.12 -39.19 2.37
C ALA A 3 22.29 -38.28 1.47
N VAL A 4 21.02 -38.09 1.82
CA VAL A 4 20.15 -37.08 1.22
C VAL A 4 20.68 -35.74 1.70
N GLN A 5 21.17 -34.92 0.77
CA GLN A 5 21.50 -33.52 1.01
C GLN A 5 20.19 -32.78 1.25
N ASP A 6 20.01 -32.32 2.49
CA ASP A 6 18.93 -31.43 2.89
C ASP A 6 19.18 -30.06 2.25
N SER A 7 18.56 -29.81 1.09
CA SER A 7 18.58 -28.50 0.46
C SER A 7 17.80 -27.54 1.35
N GLY A 8 18.49 -26.71 2.12
CA GLY A 8 17.95 -25.73 3.07
C GLY A 8 17.09 -24.60 2.46
N VAL A 9 16.15 -24.97 1.60
CA VAL A 9 15.09 -24.12 1.08
C VAL A 9 13.93 -24.29 2.04
N GLU A 10 13.65 -23.26 2.84
CA GLU A 10 12.45 -23.27 3.66
C GLU A 10 11.22 -23.62 2.82
N PRO A 11 10.33 -24.50 3.31
CA PRO A 11 9.12 -24.86 2.58
C PRO A 11 8.31 -23.62 2.22
N ARG A 12 8.23 -23.29 0.93
CA ARG A 12 7.45 -22.14 0.45
C ARG A 12 5.98 -22.37 0.80
N LEU A 13 5.29 -21.30 1.22
CA LEU A 13 3.83 -21.32 1.41
C LEU A 13 3.18 -21.92 0.17
N ASN A 14 2.17 -22.78 0.36
CA ASN A 14 1.31 -23.26 -0.72
C ASN A 14 -0.08 -22.65 -0.53
N SER A 15 -0.50 -21.81 -1.47
CA SER A 15 -1.79 -21.11 -1.37
C SER A 15 -2.98 -21.98 -1.77
N ARG A 16 -2.76 -23.18 -2.33
CA ARG A 16 -3.82 -24.12 -2.69
C ARG A 16 -4.26 -24.91 -1.45
N ILE A 17 -5.48 -24.63 -1.00
CA ILE A 17 -6.12 -25.35 0.10
C ILE A 17 -7.38 -26.04 -0.43
N GLU A 18 -7.34 -27.36 -0.54
CA GLU A 18 -8.47 -28.14 -1.06
C GLU A 18 -9.64 -28.13 -0.08
N LYS A 19 -10.86 -28.02 -0.63
CA LYS A 19 -12.12 -28.05 0.15
C LYS A 19 -12.19 -26.99 1.26
N PHE A 20 -11.41 -25.91 1.17
CA PHE A 20 -11.38 -24.83 2.17
C PHE A 20 -12.77 -24.23 2.45
N ARG A 21 -13.61 -24.10 1.42
CA ARG A 21 -14.99 -23.62 1.53
C ARG A 21 -15.89 -24.54 2.37
N ASP A 22 -15.55 -25.82 2.49
CA ASP A 22 -16.36 -26.83 3.19
C ASP A 22 -15.99 -26.92 4.67
N LEU A 23 -14.84 -26.35 5.07
CA LEU A 23 -14.37 -26.31 6.45
C LEU A 23 -15.16 -25.33 7.32
N SER A 24 -15.20 -25.59 8.63
CA SER A 24 -15.70 -24.62 9.61
C SER A 24 -14.77 -23.40 9.71
N PRO A 25 -15.23 -22.23 10.18
CA PRO A 25 -14.35 -21.08 10.39
C PRO A 25 -13.12 -21.38 11.27
N ALA A 26 -13.27 -22.19 12.32
CA ALA A 26 -12.16 -22.58 13.19
C ALA A 26 -11.13 -23.44 12.44
N ASP A 27 -11.60 -24.42 11.66
CA ASP A 27 -10.71 -25.29 10.87
C ASP A 27 -10.04 -24.50 9.73
N ARG A 28 -10.75 -23.54 9.13
CA ARG A 28 -10.17 -22.61 8.14
C ARG A 28 -9.04 -21.80 8.74
N LEU A 29 -9.25 -21.22 9.93
CA LEU A 29 -8.23 -20.45 10.64
C LEU A 29 -7.03 -21.34 11.01
N ALA A 30 -7.26 -22.56 11.49
CA ALA A 30 -6.18 -23.52 11.76
C ALA A 30 -5.37 -23.81 10.48
N THR A 31 -6.07 -24.13 9.38
CA THR A 31 -5.43 -24.46 8.09
C THR A 31 -4.64 -23.29 7.52
N VAL A 32 -5.19 -22.06 7.54
CA VAL A 32 -4.50 -20.85 7.12
C VAL A 32 -3.32 -20.55 8.04
N GLY A 33 -3.52 -20.67 9.35
CA GLY A 33 -2.47 -20.44 10.34
C GLY A 33 -1.30 -21.40 10.17
N ASP A 34 -1.56 -22.67 9.85
CA ASP A 34 -0.50 -23.65 9.57
C ASP A 34 0.22 -23.32 8.26
N ALA A 35 -0.53 -23.04 7.19
CA ALA A 35 0.03 -22.70 5.87
C ALA A 35 0.87 -21.41 5.89
N ALA A 36 0.44 -20.40 6.65
CA ALA A 36 1.13 -19.13 6.83
C ALA A 36 2.11 -19.12 8.02
N ARG A 37 2.24 -20.24 8.74
CA ARG A 37 3.11 -20.39 9.92
C ARG A 37 2.86 -19.33 11.00
N LEU A 38 1.60 -18.97 11.19
CA LEU A 38 1.18 -18.02 12.21
C LEU A 38 1.35 -18.61 13.61
N GLY A 39 1.92 -17.82 14.52
CA GLY A 39 2.01 -18.15 15.92
C GLY A 39 0.63 -18.16 16.59
N GLN A 40 0.55 -18.69 17.81
CA GLN A 40 -0.72 -18.77 18.53
C GLN A 40 -1.34 -17.39 18.77
N ALA A 41 -0.52 -16.37 19.08
CA ALA A 41 -0.98 -15.00 19.26
C ALA A 41 -1.65 -14.42 17.99
N ASP A 42 -1.06 -14.64 16.81
CA ASP A 42 -1.62 -14.17 15.54
C ASP A 42 -2.93 -14.90 15.20
N ARG A 43 -3.01 -16.20 15.49
CA ARG A 43 -4.25 -16.98 15.29
C ARG A 43 -5.36 -16.49 16.21
N ASP A 44 -5.03 -16.24 17.47
CA ASP A 44 -5.99 -15.70 18.43
C ASP A 44 -6.44 -14.30 18.00
N ALA A 45 -5.53 -13.50 17.43
CA ALA A 45 -5.85 -12.18 16.91
C ALA A 45 -6.86 -12.21 15.73
N LEU A 46 -6.78 -13.22 14.87
CA LEU A 46 -7.70 -13.39 13.74
C LEU A 46 -9.11 -13.85 14.13
N ARG A 47 -9.36 -14.19 15.40
CA ARG A 47 -10.69 -14.62 15.88
C ARG A 47 -11.67 -13.45 16.12
N GLY A 48 -11.20 -12.20 16.05
CA GLY A 48 -12.02 -11.01 16.25
C GLY A 48 -11.77 -10.33 17.60
N GLY A 49 -12.39 -9.16 17.82
CA GLY A 49 -12.26 -8.40 19.07
C GLY A 49 -10.86 -7.86 19.40
N VAL A 50 -9.97 -7.78 18.40
CA VAL A 50 -8.55 -7.43 18.60
C VAL A 50 -8.23 -5.96 18.70
N LEU A 51 -9.14 -5.08 18.31
CA LEU A 51 -8.94 -3.64 18.39
C LEU A 51 -9.54 -3.10 19.69
N PRO A 52 -8.73 -2.83 20.74
CA PRO A 52 -9.27 -2.31 22.00
C PRO A 52 -9.86 -0.92 21.80
N LEU A 53 -10.90 -0.59 22.57
CA LEU A 53 -11.57 0.73 22.45
C LEU A 53 -10.62 1.91 22.68
N ASP A 54 -9.65 1.78 23.58
CA ASP A 54 -8.65 2.84 23.80
C ASP A 54 -7.80 3.10 22.56
N LEU A 55 -7.44 2.03 21.82
CA LEU A 55 -6.71 2.16 20.56
C LEU A 55 -7.61 2.73 19.47
N ALA A 56 -8.84 2.23 19.34
CA ALA A 56 -9.82 2.75 18.38
C ALA A 56 -10.09 4.25 18.60
N ASN A 57 -10.21 4.68 19.86
CA ASN A 57 -10.41 6.08 20.26
C ASN A 57 -9.20 6.98 19.93
N GLY A 58 -8.01 6.40 19.76
CA GLY A 58 -6.82 7.10 19.26
C GLY A 58 -6.72 7.17 17.73
N MET A 59 -7.56 6.42 17.00
CA MET A 59 -7.51 6.37 15.52
C MET A 59 -8.41 7.40 14.85
N ILE A 60 -9.60 7.66 15.39
CA ILE A 60 -10.59 8.61 14.85
C ILE A 60 -11.31 9.36 15.97
N GLU A 61 -12.02 10.44 15.64
CA GLU A 61 -12.78 11.24 16.61
C GLU A 61 -14.12 10.58 16.99
N ASN A 62 -14.63 10.91 18.19
CA ASN A 62 -15.98 10.56 18.66
C ASN A 62 -16.32 9.04 18.67
N VAL A 63 -15.36 8.20 19.04
CA VAL A 63 -15.54 6.75 19.10
C VAL A 63 -16.52 6.35 20.21
N VAL A 64 -17.53 5.56 19.84
CA VAL A 64 -18.50 4.94 20.77
C VAL A 64 -18.49 3.41 20.73
N GLY A 65 -17.68 2.82 19.85
CA GLY A 65 -17.63 1.38 19.62
C GLY A 65 -16.78 1.01 18.40
N THR A 66 -16.72 -0.28 18.09
CA THR A 66 -16.08 -0.84 16.90
C THR A 66 -17.11 -1.49 15.99
N PHE A 67 -16.81 -1.58 14.69
CA PHE A 67 -17.65 -2.26 13.71
C PHE A 67 -16.85 -3.39 13.05
N GLU A 68 -17.39 -4.61 13.07
CA GLU A 68 -16.74 -5.79 12.49
C GLU A 68 -17.29 -6.08 11.09
N ILE A 69 -16.39 -6.45 10.18
CA ILE A 69 -16.72 -6.93 8.83
C ILE A 69 -16.18 -8.35 8.70
N PRO A 70 -16.88 -9.28 8.01
CA PRO A 70 -16.39 -10.64 7.81
C PRO A 70 -14.98 -10.66 7.19
N LEU A 71 -14.07 -11.41 7.83
CA LEU A 71 -12.71 -11.63 7.34
C LEU A 71 -12.62 -13.00 6.66
N GLY A 72 -12.52 -12.99 5.33
CA GLY A 72 -12.23 -14.17 4.50
C GLY A 72 -10.76 -14.25 4.11
N VAL A 73 -10.35 -15.41 3.58
CA VAL A 73 -9.03 -15.60 2.97
C VAL A 73 -9.21 -16.22 1.59
N ALA A 74 -8.78 -15.52 0.55
CA ALA A 74 -8.75 -16.06 -0.79
C ALA A 74 -7.50 -16.92 -1.02
N THR A 75 -7.71 -18.04 -1.70
CA THR A 75 -6.71 -19.11 -1.90
C THR A 75 -6.30 -19.21 -3.36
N ASN A 76 -5.26 -20.01 -3.64
CA ASN A 76 -4.73 -20.35 -4.97
C ASN A 76 -3.96 -19.24 -5.71
N PHE A 77 -3.77 -18.06 -5.12
CA PHE A 77 -3.01 -16.99 -5.76
C PHE A 77 -1.53 -17.38 -5.88
N THR A 78 -1.01 -17.23 -7.09
CA THR A 78 0.41 -17.28 -7.42
C THR A 78 0.74 -16.01 -8.18
N ILE A 79 1.66 -15.20 -7.67
CA ILE A 79 2.06 -13.92 -8.24
C ILE A 79 3.58 -13.96 -8.41
N ASN A 80 4.08 -13.75 -9.63
CA ASN A 80 5.51 -13.83 -9.98
C ASN A 80 6.17 -15.13 -9.47
N GLY A 81 5.48 -16.25 -9.66
CA GLY A 81 5.93 -17.58 -9.21
C GLY A 81 5.93 -17.81 -7.69
N ARG A 82 5.33 -16.92 -6.90
CA ARG A 82 5.21 -17.06 -5.43
C ARG A 82 3.75 -17.17 -5.00
N ASP A 83 3.47 -18.06 -4.08
CA ASP A 83 2.12 -18.28 -3.57
C ASP A 83 1.77 -17.32 -2.43
N TYR A 84 0.53 -16.84 -2.43
CA TYR A 84 -0.01 -15.94 -1.41
C TYR A 84 -1.39 -16.38 -0.95
N LEU A 85 -1.65 -16.25 0.35
CA LEU A 85 -3.00 -16.25 0.91
C LEU A 85 -3.43 -14.79 1.09
N ILE A 86 -4.58 -14.41 0.52
CA ILE A 86 -5.00 -13.01 0.45
C ILE A 86 -6.14 -12.78 1.47
N PRO A 87 -5.90 -12.07 2.58
CA PRO A 87 -6.97 -11.70 3.50
C PRO A 87 -7.92 -10.69 2.83
N MET A 88 -9.23 -10.85 3.05
CA MET A 88 -10.27 -10.00 2.47
C MET A 88 -11.32 -9.69 3.54
N ALA A 89 -11.43 -8.43 3.96
CA ALA A 89 -12.51 -7.96 4.82
C ALA A 89 -13.62 -7.36 3.94
N VAL A 90 -14.74 -8.08 3.80
CA VAL A 90 -15.85 -7.69 2.90
C VAL A 90 -17.16 -8.37 3.34
N GLU A 91 -18.28 -7.67 3.21
CA GLU A 91 -19.62 -8.16 3.54
C GLU A 91 -20.32 -8.86 2.37
N GLU A 92 -19.91 -8.54 1.14
CA GLU A 92 -20.56 -9.04 -0.06
C GLU A 92 -20.32 -10.55 -0.28
N PRO A 93 -21.39 -11.36 -0.45
CA PRO A 93 -21.24 -12.77 -0.72
C PRO A 93 -20.56 -13.00 -2.08
N SER A 94 -20.03 -14.20 -2.27
CA SER A 94 -19.37 -14.66 -3.51
C SER A 94 -18.05 -14.00 -3.89
N VAL A 95 -17.71 -12.79 -3.41
CA VAL A 95 -16.46 -12.07 -3.75
C VAL A 95 -15.21 -12.93 -3.49
N VAL A 96 -15.04 -13.42 -2.26
CA VAL A 96 -13.87 -14.23 -1.86
C VAL A 96 -13.84 -15.57 -2.62
N ALA A 97 -15.01 -16.15 -2.88
CA ALA A 97 -15.15 -17.42 -3.60
C ALA A 97 -14.78 -17.27 -5.08
N ALA A 98 -15.25 -16.21 -5.72
CA ALA A 98 -14.93 -15.89 -7.12
C ALA A 98 -13.43 -15.60 -7.28
N ALA A 99 -12.85 -14.79 -6.39
CA ALA A 99 -11.41 -14.50 -6.39
C ALA A 99 -10.59 -15.79 -6.28
N SER A 100 -10.92 -16.67 -5.32
CA SER A 100 -10.23 -17.95 -5.13
C SER A 100 -10.37 -18.90 -6.33
N TYR A 101 -11.56 -18.95 -6.94
CA TYR A 101 -11.85 -19.80 -8.09
C TYR A 101 -11.09 -19.35 -9.33
N MET A 102 -11.07 -18.03 -9.61
CA MET A 102 -10.31 -17.46 -10.72
C MET A 102 -8.80 -17.62 -10.51
N ALA A 103 -8.30 -17.41 -9.30
CA ALA A 103 -6.89 -17.64 -8.98
C ALA A 103 -6.48 -19.10 -9.21
N ARG A 104 -7.35 -20.06 -8.90
CA ARG A 104 -7.11 -21.48 -9.18
C ARG A 104 -6.98 -21.77 -10.68
N ILE A 105 -7.82 -21.15 -11.51
CA ILE A 105 -7.75 -21.28 -12.96
C ILE A 105 -6.45 -20.64 -13.47
N ALA A 106 -6.16 -19.40 -13.05
CA ALA A 106 -4.95 -18.68 -13.44
C ALA A 106 -3.67 -19.45 -13.08
N ARG A 107 -3.64 -20.10 -11.90
CA ARG A 107 -2.54 -20.97 -11.48
C ARG A 107 -2.28 -22.11 -12.46
N GLY A 108 -3.34 -22.71 -13.02
CA GLY A 108 -3.23 -23.75 -14.06
C GLY A 108 -2.54 -23.24 -15.35
N CYS A 109 -2.50 -21.93 -15.54
CA CYS A 109 -1.85 -21.24 -16.64
C CYS A 109 -0.52 -20.57 -16.26
N GLY A 110 0.01 -20.81 -15.05
CA GLY A 110 1.27 -20.22 -14.57
C GLY A 110 1.13 -19.15 -13.48
N GLY A 111 -0.10 -18.73 -13.15
CA GLY A 111 -0.36 -17.68 -12.16
C GLY A 111 -0.46 -16.29 -12.78
N PHE A 112 -0.26 -15.27 -11.96
CA PHE A 112 -0.25 -13.87 -12.35
C PHE A 112 1.18 -13.35 -12.44
N GLU A 113 1.47 -12.55 -13.46
CA GLU A 113 2.71 -11.79 -13.59
C GLU A 113 2.42 -10.30 -13.36
N THR A 114 3.21 -9.66 -12.51
CA THR A 114 3.02 -8.26 -12.08
C THR A 114 4.34 -7.52 -11.97
N SER A 115 4.28 -6.21 -12.20
CA SER A 115 5.37 -5.25 -11.98
C SER A 115 4.77 -3.92 -11.49
N SER A 116 5.56 -3.11 -10.79
CA SER A 116 5.15 -1.78 -10.35
C SER A 116 6.20 -0.74 -10.72
N THR A 117 5.78 0.53 -10.80
CA THR A 117 6.71 1.66 -10.83
C THR A 117 7.36 1.84 -9.45
N ALA A 118 8.29 2.79 -9.34
CA ALA A 118 8.69 3.32 -8.04
C ALA A 118 7.47 3.90 -7.29
N PRO A 119 7.45 3.88 -5.95
CA PRO A 119 6.36 4.41 -5.14
C PRO A 119 6.44 5.94 -5.08
N ILE A 120 6.17 6.58 -6.23
CA ILE A 120 6.22 8.02 -6.40
C ILE A 120 4.84 8.62 -6.13
N MET A 121 4.75 9.41 -5.07
CA MET A 121 3.59 10.21 -4.72
C MET A 121 3.76 11.66 -5.21
N ARG A 122 2.63 12.34 -5.45
CA ARG A 122 2.58 13.73 -5.90
C ARG A 122 2.09 14.62 -4.76
N ALA A 123 2.88 15.60 -4.37
CA ALA A 123 2.46 16.71 -3.51
C ALA A 123 2.20 17.93 -4.37
N GLN A 124 1.05 18.60 -4.22
CA GLN A 124 0.72 19.78 -5.02
C GLN A 124 0.85 21.05 -4.18
N VAL A 125 1.58 22.04 -4.70
CA VAL A 125 1.59 23.42 -4.18
C VAL A 125 0.94 24.31 -5.23
N GLN A 126 -0.25 24.82 -4.90
CA GLN A 126 -1.04 25.69 -5.77
C GLN A 126 -0.67 27.15 -5.51
N VAL A 127 -0.28 27.86 -6.58
CA VAL A 127 0.06 29.27 -6.54
C VAL A 127 -0.97 30.07 -7.33
N LEU A 128 -1.57 31.06 -6.67
CA LEU A 128 -2.61 31.94 -7.20
C LEU A 128 -2.13 33.40 -7.26
N GLY A 129 -2.93 34.29 -7.86
CA GLY A 129 -2.65 35.72 -7.89
C GLY A 129 -1.48 36.11 -8.80
N LEU A 130 -1.23 35.32 -9.85
CA LEU A 130 -0.10 35.50 -10.77
C LEU A 130 -0.47 36.40 -11.94
N SER A 131 0.36 37.41 -12.23
CA SER A 131 0.26 38.21 -13.46
C SER A 131 0.95 37.56 -14.66
N ASP A 132 1.94 36.70 -14.41
CA ASP A 132 2.72 35.97 -15.41
C ASP A 132 2.96 34.51 -14.95
N PRO A 133 1.99 33.61 -15.21
CA PRO A 133 2.07 32.22 -14.76
C PRO A 133 3.17 31.43 -15.50
N HIS A 134 3.46 31.76 -16.76
CA HIS A 134 4.54 31.09 -17.52
C HIS A 134 5.93 31.48 -17.02
N GLY A 135 6.13 32.76 -16.70
CA GLY A 135 7.36 33.20 -16.05
C GLY A 135 7.50 32.60 -14.65
N ALA A 136 6.40 32.45 -13.89
CA ALA A 136 6.43 31.75 -12.61
C ALA A 136 6.85 30.28 -12.77
N ARG A 137 6.31 29.58 -13.77
CA ARG A 137 6.74 28.22 -14.14
C ARG A 137 8.23 28.16 -14.45
N ALA A 138 8.75 29.08 -15.27
CA ALA A 138 10.17 29.11 -15.62
C ALA A 138 11.06 29.30 -14.38
N ARG A 139 10.67 30.19 -13.46
CA ARG A 139 11.39 30.42 -12.18
C ARG A 139 11.38 29.20 -11.27
N LEU A 140 10.25 28.51 -11.15
CA LEU A 140 10.15 27.28 -10.36
C LEU A 140 11.05 26.18 -10.94
N LEU A 141 11.04 25.98 -12.25
CA LEU A 141 11.90 25.00 -12.92
C LEU A 141 13.39 25.36 -12.80
N SER A 142 13.75 26.65 -12.85
CA SER A 142 15.14 27.07 -12.63
C SER A 142 15.60 26.91 -11.18
N ALA A 143 14.67 26.91 -10.22
CA ALA A 143 14.92 26.70 -8.79
C ALA A 143 14.77 25.22 -8.36
N ARG A 144 14.59 24.30 -9.31
CA ARG A 144 14.34 22.86 -9.08
C ARG A 144 15.18 22.26 -7.96
N ASP A 145 16.50 22.37 -8.05
CA ASP A 145 17.39 21.68 -7.12
C ASP A 145 17.29 22.26 -5.70
N GLN A 146 17.03 23.57 -5.59
CA GLN A 146 16.81 24.22 -4.29
C GLN A 146 15.49 23.76 -3.66
N ILE A 147 14.43 23.65 -4.45
CA ILE A 147 13.12 23.16 -4.00
C ILE A 147 13.23 21.70 -3.55
N ILE A 148 13.90 20.86 -4.34
CA ILE A 148 14.12 19.44 -4.00
C ILE A 148 14.93 19.32 -2.72
N ALA A 149 15.99 20.11 -2.56
CA ALA A 149 16.80 20.12 -1.34
C ALA A 149 15.96 20.53 -0.12
N ALA A 150 15.19 21.62 -0.22
CA ALA A 150 14.35 22.12 0.86
C ALA A 150 13.25 21.11 1.28
N ALA A 151 12.62 20.44 0.31
CA ALA A 151 11.66 19.36 0.60
C ALA A 151 12.33 18.20 1.35
N ASN A 152 13.54 17.81 0.90
CA ASN A 152 14.29 16.69 1.46
C ASN A 152 14.84 16.98 2.87
N GLU A 153 15.10 18.23 3.24
CA GLU A 153 15.56 18.56 4.60
C GLU A 153 14.57 18.16 5.71
N LYS A 154 13.29 17.94 5.39
CA LYS A 154 12.24 17.64 6.37
C LYS A 154 12.21 16.18 6.84
N ASP A 155 12.72 15.24 6.06
CA ASP A 155 12.64 13.81 6.42
C ASP A 155 13.98 13.08 6.18
N ARG A 156 14.87 13.22 7.15
CA ARG A 156 16.19 12.56 7.13
C ARG A 156 16.08 11.03 7.16
N VAL A 157 15.02 10.48 7.77
CA VAL A 157 14.82 9.03 7.86
C VAL A 157 14.45 8.48 6.48
N LEU A 158 13.48 9.08 5.81
CA LEU A 158 13.08 8.69 4.46
C LEU A 158 14.24 8.75 3.48
N ILE A 159 15.08 9.79 3.55
CA ILE A 159 16.27 9.91 2.71
C ILE A 159 17.28 8.81 3.03
N GLY A 160 17.50 8.53 4.32
CA GLY A 160 18.37 7.45 4.77
C GLY A 160 17.92 6.08 4.27
N LEU A 161 16.62 5.89 4.08
CA LEU A 161 16.02 4.67 3.50
C LEU A 161 16.03 4.65 1.96
N GLY A 162 16.59 5.68 1.31
CA GLY A 162 16.64 5.78 -0.13
C GLY A 162 15.32 6.25 -0.77
N GLY A 163 14.49 6.98 -0.02
CA GLY A 163 13.32 7.74 -0.50
C GLY A 163 13.60 9.24 -0.68
N GLY A 164 12.54 10.05 -0.68
CA GLY A 164 12.59 11.51 -0.74
C GLY A 164 12.13 12.10 -2.07
N CYS A 165 12.07 13.43 -2.13
CA CYS A 165 11.76 14.18 -3.35
C CYS A 165 12.82 13.91 -4.43
N ARG A 166 12.36 13.46 -5.61
CA ARG A 166 13.18 13.06 -6.75
C ARG A 166 13.21 14.11 -7.85
N GLU A 167 12.08 14.78 -8.04
CA GLU A 167 11.82 15.62 -9.20
C GLU A 167 10.69 16.59 -8.88
N ILE A 168 10.58 17.65 -9.68
CA ILE A 168 9.40 18.51 -9.70
C ILE A 168 8.77 18.56 -11.10
N GLU A 169 7.46 18.76 -11.14
CA GLU A 169 6.76 19.16 -12.37
C GLU A 169 6.00 20.45 -12.10
N VAL A 170 5.79 21.26 -13.15
CA VAL A 170 5.03 22.52 -13.00
C VAL A 170 4.01 22.62 -14.12
N GLN A 171 2.74 22.69 -13.73
CA GLN A 171 1.60 22.84 -14.63
C GLN A 171 1.03 24.26 -14.53
N VAL A 172 0.64 24.82 -15.67
CA VAL A 172 0.03 26.15 -15.77
C VAL A 172 -1.42 25.99 -16.19
N PHE A 173 -2.33 26.64 -15.48
CA PHE A 173 -3.74 26.76 -15.83
C PHE A 173 -4.01 28.25 -16.09
N GLU A 174 -4.04 28.65 -17.36
CA GLU A 174 -4.13 30.07 -17.76
C GLU A 174 -5.51 30.64 -17.46
N GLU A 175 -6.56 29.90 -17.80
CA GLU A 175 -7.95 30.33 -17.71
C GLU A 175 -8.70 29.43 -16.73
N THR A 176 -9.04 29.97 -15.56
CA THR A 176 -9.91 29.32 -14.59
C THR A 176 -10.90 30.33 -14.01
N GLN A 177 -11.93 29.86 -13.33
CA GLN A 177 -12.93 30.73 -12.69
C GLN A 177 -12.37 31.64 -11.59
N VAL A 178 -11.22 31.31 -11.02
CA VAL A 178 -10.57 32.10 -9.95
C VAL A 178 -9.27 32.75 -10.41
N GLY A 179 -9.06 32.86 -11.73
CA GLY A 179 -7.87 33.44 -12.34
C GLY A 179 -6.79 32.41 -12.69
N PRO A 180 -5.63 32.85 -13.23
CA PRO A 180 -4.55 31.96 -13.61
C PRO A 180 -3.92 31.27 -12.38
N MET A 181 -3.55 30.01 -12.54
CA MET A 181 -2.91 29.19 -11.50
C MET A 181 -1.63 28.55 -12.02
N VAL A 182 -0.67 28.36 -11.11
CA VAL A 182 0.46 27.46 -11.33
C VAL A 182 0.43 26.39 -10.25
N VAL A 183 0.56 25.12 -10.64
CA VAL A 183 0.60 23.99 -9.72
C VAL A 183 1.96 23.32 -9.82
N LEU A 184 2.74 23.43 -8.75
CA LEU A 184 3.99 22.71 -8.57
C LEU A 184 3.69 21.32 -8.01
N HIS A 185 4.21 20.28 -8.66
CA HIS A 185 4.21 18.92 -8.14
C HIS A 185 5.59 18.58 -7.60
N LEU A 186 5.66 18.11 -6.36
CA LEU A 186 6.81 17.37 -5.84
C LEU A 186 6.59 15.88 -6.14
N LEU A 187 7.54 15.24 -6.81
CA LEU A 187 7.53 13.79 -7.06
C LEU A 187 8.38 13.10 -5.98
N VAL A 188 7.70 12.51 -5.00
CA VAL A 188 8.34 12.01 -3.78
C VAL A 188 8.29 10.49 -3.75
N ASP A 189 9.46 9.88 -3.59
CA ASP A 189 9.57 8.45 -3.34
C ASP A 189 9.32 8.15 -1.86
N VAL A 190 8.18 7.52 -1.57
CA VAL A 190 7.68 7.33 -0.19
C VAL A 190 7.99 5.95 0.38
N ARG A 191 8.79 5.14 -0.35
CA ARG A 191 9.16 3.78 0.06
C ARG A 191 7.93 2.94 0.39
N ASP A 192 7.86 2.37 1.59
CA ASP A 192 6.79 1.47 2.01
C ASP A 192 5.57 2.21 2.62
N ALA A 193 5.61 3.54 2.72
CA ALA A 193 4.49 4.32 3.23
C ALA A 193 3.49 4.67 2.12
N MET A 194 2.23 4.90 2.49
CA MET A 194 1.25 5.53 1.59
C MET A 194 1.70 6.96 1.23
N GLY A 195 2.32 7.67 2.19
CA GLY A 195 3.05 8.92 1.93
C GLY A 195 2.28 10.23 2.07
N ALA A 196 0.97 10.22 2.37
CA ALA A 196 0.16 11.44 2.46
C ALA A 196 0.75 12.49 3.43
N ASN A 197 1.05 12.11 4.66
CA ASN A 197 1.64 13.03 5.65
C ASN A 197 3.04 13.50 5.22
N THR A 198 3.87 12.58 4.72
CA THR A 198 5.22 12.87 4.21
C THR A 198 5.19 13.94 3.13
N VAL A 199 4.36 13.75 2.10
CA VAL A 199 4.31 14.68 0.96
C VAL A 199 3.67 16.01 1.33
N ASN A 200 2.71 16.03 2.26
CA ASN A 200 2.12 17.27 2.77
C ASN A 200 3.15 18.11 3.54
N THR A 201 3.93 17.50 4.44
CA THR A 201 5.01 18.21 5.15
C THR A 201 6.07 18.76 4.19
N MET A 202 6.39 18.04 3.11
CA MET A 202 7.28 18.54 2.07
C MET A 202 6.67 19.69 1.27
N ALA A 203 5.37 19.62 0.94
CA ALA A 203 4.66 20.69 0.24
C ALA A 203 4.60 21.97 1.09
N GLU A 204 4.27 21.86 2.38
CA GLU A 204 4.28 22.99 3.32
C GLU A 204 5.66 23.62 3.49
N ALA A 205 6.73 22.83 3.40
CA ALA A 205 8.09 23.31 3.55
C ALA A 205 8.60 24.16 2.38
N VAL A 206 8.04 23.96 1.19
CA VAL A 206 8.47 24.64 -0.04
C VAL A 206 7.47 25.71 -0.52
N ALA A 207 6.35 25.88 0.19
CA ALA A 207 5.34 26.90 -0.06
C ALA A 207 5.79 28.27 0.45
#